data_AF-A0A7R9D713-F1
#
_entry.id   AF-A0A7R9D713-F1
#
_cell.length_a   1.000
_cell.length_b   1.000
_cell.length_c   1.000
_cell.angle_alpha   90.00
_cell.angle_beta   90.00
_cell.angle_gamma   90.00
#
_symmetry.space_group_name_H-M   'P 1'
#
loop_
_entity.id
_entity.type
_entity.pdbx_description
1 polymer ?
#
loop_
_entity_poly.entity_id
_entity_poly.type
_entity_poly.pdbx_seq_one_letter_code
_entity_poly.pdbx_strand_id
1 'polypeptide(L)'
;REEKEEECRNVNPPLPVDMSGDADRMRGDAIGETLYSECWVIKVLMKLTKEITVGIIGNLCCVPGVRRRVNCTPGLPSVLMDLLNYPDPLTLIQLMRLLKTCLVQLEGAPEDTVPTQVIVNGEGSGERSVEDLNGCSGGSGDGQVADTEPENEGGTDMLTLLLEPRNWLPQMVFILSSATNVGLLCSSLEMLDYLYRIMLNQYTSDSTICTTEMVAALVEAFKELQTELEVGEDDTFSSSTSNKVLLHWLSIITSFSQTPEGVIALSSYDNSISDYLCMHLRPERMSHHLSSSDVQIIMNACQVVTAFLHNNTFRIDLFSRFVAILGNITDKFCDKGEEVATRSSFEREDERNQEEKRMSESEIVCAIEHLCVTMVRCVLDSGDETKRRALSAVMKECTPHHLLVCEAALRRHGVELPGEDCLR
;
A
#
# COMPACT_ATOMS: atom_id res chain seq x y z
N ARG A 1 38.15 41.18 -53.32
CA ARG A 1 38.84 42.42 -52.91
C ARG A 1 37.75 43.39 -52.51
N GLU A 2 37.68 43.67 -51.21
CA GLU A 2 36.96 44.75 -50.51
C GLU A 2 35.43 44.80 -50.69
N GLU A 3 34.66 44.31 -49.72
CA GLU A 3 34.23 44.97 -48.46
C GLU A 3 33.13 46.02 -48.68
N LYS A 4 31.92 45.67 -48.23
CA LYS A 4 30.79 46.57 -48.01
C LYS A 4 30.33 46.38 -46.57
N GLU A 5 30.42 47.46 -45.82
CA GLU A 5 29.97 47.61 -44.44
C GLU A 5 28.46 47.36 -44.32
N GLU A 6 28.06 46.53 -43.36
CA GLU A 6 26.67 46.49 -42.87
C GLU A 6 26.68 46.57 -41.35
N GLU A 7 26.17 47.70 -40.88
CA GLU A 7 26.08 48.17 -39.51
C GLU A 7 24.88 47.50 -38.81
N CYS A 8 25.14 46.47 -37.99
CA CYS A 8 24.11 45.90 -37.12
C CYS A 8 23.97 46.73 -35.83
N ARG A 9 22.84 47.43 -35.74
CA ARG A 9 22.30 48.10 -34.56
C ARG A 9 22.32 47.18 -33.33
N ASN A 10 23.16 47.51 -32.36
CA ASN A 10 23.13 46.95 -31.02
C ASN A 10 21.97 47.60 -30.23
N VAL A 11 20.95 46.84 -29.87
CA VAL A 11 19.71 47.32 -29.22
C VAL A 11 19.76 47.17 -27.69
N ASN A 12 20.94 46.98 -27.09
CA ASN A 12 21.04 46.94 -25.64
C ASN A 12 20.96 48.36 -25.05
N PRO A 13 20.06 48.62 -24.07
CA PRO A 13 20.04 49.89 -23.36
C PRO A 13 21.38 50.06 -22.62
N PRO A 14 21.94 51.29 -22.59
CA PRO A 14 23.19 51.55 -21.88
C PRO A 14 22.98 51.29 -20.38
N LEU A 15 23.90 50.52 -19.80
CA LEU A 15 23.92 50.23 -18.36
C LEU A 15 24.01 51.54 -17.56
N PRO A 16 23.32 51.67 -16.41
CA PRO A 16 23.44 52.84 -15.55
C PRO A 16 24.88 53.00 -15.08
N VAL A 17 25.40 54.22 -15.23
CA VAL A 17 26.74 54.62 -14.82
C VAL A 17 26.74 54.85 -13.30
N ASP A 18 26.94 53.78 -12.53
CA ASP A 18 27.68 53.69 -11.26
C ASP A 18 27.24 52.43 -10.49
N MET A 19 27.86 51.30 -10.82
CA MET A 19 27.69 49.99 -10.15
C MET A 19 29.02 49.49 -9.57
N SER A 20 29.98 50.40 -9.34
CA SER A 20 31.32 50.04 -8.85
C SER A 20 31.29 49.47 -7.42
N GLY A 21 30.31 49.92 -6.60
CA GLY A 21 30.02 49.34 -5.29
C GLY A 21 29.20 48.06 -5.30
N ASP A 22 28.50 47.77 -6.39
CA ASP A 22 27.65 46.57 -6.53
C ASP A 22 28.42 45.38 -7.12
N ALA A 23 29.52 45.60 -7.84
CA ALA A 23 30.39 44.51 -8.32
C ALA A 23 31.00 43.70 -7.17
N ASP A 24 31.43 44.35 -6.08
CA ASP A 24 31.94 43.68 -4.88
C ASP A 24 30.81 43.03 -4.05
N ARG A 25 29.59 43.59 -4.10
CA ARG A 25 28.40 42.95 -3.49
C ARG A 25 27.93 41.72 -4.27
N MET A 26 28.00 41.73 -5.61
CA MET A 26 27.65 40.60 -6.47
C MET A 26 28.73 39.50 -6.48
N ARG A 27 29.99 39.84 -6.18
CA ARG A 27 31.08 38.85 -6.03
C ARG A 27 30.83 37.88 -4.87
N GLY A 28 30.11 38.32 -3.83
CA GLY A 28 29.67 37.47 -2.71
C GLY A 28 28.59 36.44 -3.09
N ASP A 29 27.90 36.63 -4.21
CA ASP A 29 26.85 35.74 -4.73
C ASP A 29 27.33 34.80 -5.86
N ALA A 30 28.61 34.85 -6.22
CA ALA A 30 29.17 33.99 -7.25
C ALA A 30 29.31 32.53 -6.75
N ILE A 31 28.51 31.62 -7.32
CA ILE A 31 28.62 30.18 -7.10
C ILE A 31 30.03 29.71 -7.49
N GLY A 32 30.78 29.19 -6.52
CA GLY A 32 32.12 28.64 -6.69
C GLY A 32 33.25 29.49 -6.10
N GLU A 33 33.01 30.76 -5.72
CA GLU A 33 34.07 31.58 -5.09
C GLU A 33 34.10 31.48 -3.56
N THR A 34 33.08 30.85 -2.95
CA THR A 34 33.04 30.58 -1.51
C THR A 34 33.08 29.07 -1.25
N LEU A 35 33.85 28.66 -0.22
CA LEU A 35 33.88 27.26 0.26
C LEU A 35 32.47 26.70 0.55
N TYR A 36 31.54 27.58 0.95
CA TYR A 36 30.14 27.23 1.16
C TYR A 36 29.46 26.80 -0.14
N SER A 37 29.62 27.58 -1.22
CA SER A 37 29.05 27.27 -2.53
C SER A 37 29.68 26.03 -3.18
N GLU A 38 30.99 25.82 -3.04
CA GLU A 38 31.65 24.59 -3.54
C GLU A 38 31.17 23.33 -2.80
N CYS A 39 31.12 23.38 -1.46
CA CYS A 39 30.61 22.28 -0.66
C CYS A 39 29.12 22.01 -0.92
N TRP A 40 28.34 23.06 -1.18
CA TRP A 40 26.93 22.94 -1.55
C TRP A 40 26.78 22.26 -2.92
N VAL A 41 27.52 22.69 -3.94
CA VAL A 41 27.52 22.08 -5.28
C VAL A 41 27.89 20.60 -5.20
N ILE A 42 28.95 20.24 -4.47
CA ILE A 42 29.35 18.84 -4.30
C ILE A 42 28.26 18.03 -3.59
N LYS A 43 27.64 18.57 -2.53
CA LYS A 43 26.52 17.89 -1.83
C LYS A 43 25.33 17.67 -2.75
N VAL A 44 24.98 18.65 -3.58
CA VAL A 44 23.88 18.53 -4.55
C VAL A 44 24.23 17.49 -5.62
N LEU A 45 25.43 17.51 -6.18
CA LEU A 45 25.87 16.52 -7.17
C LEU A 45 25.88 15.10 -6.58
N MET A 46 26.32 14.92 -5.34
CA MET A 46 26.30 13.61 -4.67
C MET A 46 24.87 13.09 -4.44
N LYS A 47 23.93 13.97 -4.08
CA LYS A 47 22.50 13.62 -3.95
C LYS A 47 21.93 13.16 -5.30
N LEU A 48 22.10 13.99 -6.34
CA LEU A 48 21.62 13.69 -7.69
C LEU A 48 22.22 12.38 -8.23
N THR A 49 23.50 12.14 -7.99
CA THR A 49 24.16 10.91 -8.46
C THR A 49 23.53 9.66 -7.84
N LYS A 50 23.22 9.68 -6.54
CA LYS A 50 22.57 8.56 -5.86
C LYS A 50 21.15 8.34 -6.36
N GLU A 51 20.34 9.40 -6.40
CA GLU A 51 18.97 9.35 -6.91
C GLU A 51 18.92 8.76 -8.33
N ILE A 52 19.72 9.32 -9.25
CA ILE A 52 19.76 8.87 -10.65
C ILE A 52 20.24 7.42 -10.75
N THR A 53 21.28 7.06 -9.99
CA THR A 53 21.83 5.70 -10.03
C THR A 53 20.80 4.67 -9.55
N VAL A 54 20.15 4.92 -8.41
CA VAL A 54 19.10 4.03 -7.88
C VAL A 54 17.92 3.96 -8.84
N GLY A 55 17.51 5.09 -9.44
CA GLY A 55 16.45 5.13 -10.44
C GLY A 55 16.76 4.32 -11.70
N ILE A 56 18.00 4.41 -12.21
CA ILE A 56 18.45 3.60 -13.36
C ILE A 56 18.43 2.11 -12.99
N ILE A 57 18.95 1.73 -11.82
CA ILE A 57 18.91 0.33 -11.35
C ILE A 57 17.45 -0.15 -11.24
N GLY A 58 16.55 0.65 -10.67
CA GLY A 58 15.12 0.37 -10.59
C GLY A 58 14.49 0.06 -11.94
N ASN A 59 14.74 0.91 -12.95
CA ASN A 59 14.23 0.69 -14.29
C ASN A 59 14.83 -0.56 -14.96
N LEU A 60 16.12 -0.84 -14.73
CA LEU A 60 16.76 -2.05 -15.24
C LEU A 60 16.18 -3.32 -14.60
N CYS A 61 15.83 -3.26 -13.31
CA CYS A 61 15.16 -4.36 -12.59
C CYS A 61 13.75 -4.67 -13.13
N CYS A 62 13.16 -3.85 -14.01
CA CYS A 62 11.95 -4.24 -14.73
C CYS A 62 12.18 -5.49 -15.61
N VAL A 63 13.43 -5.79 -15.99
CA VAL A 63 13.80 -7.03 -16.69
C VAL A 63 14.12 -8.14 -15.66
N PRO A 64 13.40 -9.29 -15.66
CA PRO A 64 13.57 -10.34 -14.64
C PRO A 64 15.01 -10.87 -14.50
N GLY A 65 15.74 -11.04 -15.61
CA GLY A 65 17.14 -11.48 -15.58
C GLY A 65 18.08 -10.46 -14.91
N VAL A 66 17.83 -9.17 -15.07
CA VAL A 66 18.63 -8.12 -14.44
C VAL A 66 18.29 -8.03 -12.95
N ARG A 67 17.01 -8.11 -12.60
CA ARG A 67 16.54 -8.13 -11.22
C ARG A 67 17.17 -9.27 -10.41
N ARG A 68 17.19 -10.49 -10.96
CA ARG A 68 17.86 -11.64 -10.35
C ARG A 68 19.33 -11.34 -10.05
N ARG A 69 20.05 -10.79 -11.03
CA ARG A 69 21.45 -10.42 -10.85
C ARG A 69 21.62 -9.35 -9.77
N VAL A 70 20.78 -8.31 -9.75
CA VAL A 70 20.84 -7.25 -8.71
C VAL A 70 20.60 -7.83 -7.32
N ASN A 71 19.60 -8.71 -7.17
CA ASN A 71 19.26 -9.33 -5.89
C ASN A 71 20.38 -10.25 -5.34
N CYS A 72 21.17 -10.85 -6.23
CA CYS A 72 22.25 -11.78 -5.89
C CYS A 72 23.65 -11.16 -6.04
N THR A 73 23.78 -9.87 -6.38
CA THR A 73 25.09 -9.24 -6.53
C THR A 73 25.71 -9.04 -5.14
N PRO A 74 26.88 -9.65 -4.83
CA PRO A 74 27.47 -9.54 -3.51
C PRO A 74 27.65 -8.09 -3.06
N GLY A 75 27.21 -7.79 -1.83
CA GLY A 75 27.32 -6.46 -1.20
C GLY A 75 26.31 -5.40 -1.67
N LEU A 76 25.75 -5.53 -2.87
CA LEU A 76 24.77 -4.57 -3.39
C LEU A 76 23.49 -4.50 -2.54
N PRO A 77 22.86 -5.62 -2.14
CA PRO A 77 21.72 -5.59 -1.21
C PRO A 77 22.00 -4.81 0.08
N SER A 78 23.16 -5.04 0.71
CA SER A 78 23.53 -4.31 1.93
C SER A 78 23.66 -2.81 1.68
N VAL A 79 24.30 -2.39 0.58
CA VAL A 79 24.39 -0.98 0.20
C VAL A 79 23.01 -0.38 -0.04
N LEU A 80 22.09 -1.12 -0.67
CA LEU A 80 20.72 -0.65 -0.88
C LEU A 80 19.95 -0.51 0.44
N MET A 81 20.13 -1.42 1.40
CA MET A 81 19.53 -1.28 2.74
C MET A 81 20.12 -0.09 3.49
N ASP A 82 21.42 0.17 3.39
CA ASP A 82 22.06 1.33 4.01
C ASP A 82 21.48 2.66 3.50
N LEU A 83 21.01 2.71 2.25
CA LEU A 83 20.36 3.88 1.68
C LEU A 83 19.02 4.24 2.36
N LEU A 84 18.39 3.33 3.12
CA LEU A 84 17.22 3.66 3.94
C LEU A 84 17.52 4.72 5.00
N ASN A 85 18.78 4.86 5.41
CA ASN A 85 19.24 5.88 6.34
C ASN A 85 19.58 7.22 5.66
N TYR A 86 19.40 7.33 4.35
CA TYR A 86 19.75 8.54 3.61
C TYR A 86 18.63 9.58 3.72
N PRO A 87 18.90 10.83 4.13
CA PRO A 87 17.87 11.83 4.46
C PRO A 87 17.22 12.47 3.23
N ASP A 88 17.53 12.01 2.02
CA ASP A 88 17.08 12.63 0.78
C ASP A 88 15.81 11.94 0.25
N PRO A 89 14.66 12.64 0.23
CA PRO A 89 13.38 12.01 -0.12
C PRO A 89 13.35 11.44 -1.54
N LEU A 90 13.99 12.10 -2.51
CA LEU A 90 13.99 11.64 -3.90
C LEU A 90 14.77 10.33 -4.05
N THR A 91 15.93 10.25 -3.39
CA THR A 91 16.71 9.00 -3.34
C THR A 91 15.90 7.88 -2.68
N LEU A 92 15.22 8.17 -1.56
CA LEU A 92 14.38 7.19 -0.87
C LEU A 92 13.19 6.74 -1.73
N ILE A 93 12.55 7.64 -2.48
CA ILE A 93 11.48 7.28 -3.43
C ILE A 93 11.98 6.27 -4.46
N GLN A 94 13.14 6.53 -5.07
CA GLN A 94 13.72 5.59 -6.04
C GLN A 94 14.07 4.25 -5.38
N LEU A 95 14.56 4.29 -4.14
CA LEU A 95 14.86 3.09 -3.37
C LEU A 95 13.60 2.26 -3.07
N MET A 96 12.51 2.87 -2.58
CA MET A 96 11.25 2.17 -2.31
C MET A 96 10.71 1.48 -3.56
N ARG A 97 10.77 2.16 -4.72
CA ARG A 97 10.38 1.60 -6.02
C ARG A 97 11.27 0.43 -6.44
N LEU A 98 12.59 0.54 -6.24
CA LEU A 98 13.54 -0.53 -6.53
C LEU A 98 13.29 -1.74 -5.63
N LEU A 99 13.19 -1.55 -4.31
CA LEU A 99 12.93 -2.63 -3.35
C LEU A 99 11.63 -3.37 -3.66
N LYS A 100 10.54 -2.63 -3.93
CA LYS A 100 9.28 -3.21 -4.41
C LYS A 100 9.48 -4.04 -5.69
N THR A 101 10.23 -3.51 -6.67
CA THR A 101 10.50 -4.23 -7.92
C THR A 101 11.27 -5.53 -7.67
N CYS A 102 12.23 -5.52 -6.75
CA CYS A 102 12.97 -6.69 -6.32
C CYS A 102 12.07 -7.75 -5.68
N LEU A 103 11.05 -7.34 -4.92
CA LEU A 103 10.06 -8.22 -4.30
C LEU A 103 9.13 -8.90 -5.31
N VAL A 104 8.77 -8.25 -6.42
CA VAL A 104 7.84 -8.79 -7.44
C VAL A 104 8.30 -10.13 -8.05
N GLN A 105 9.60 -10.46 -7.97
CA GLN A 105 10.11 -11.76 -8.43
C GLN A 105 9.49 -12.96 -7.67
N LEU A 106 8.95 -12.73 -6.48
CA LEU A 106 8.55 -13.76 -5.54
C LEU A 106 7.04 -14.07 -5.61
N GLU A 107 6.25 -13.20 -6.23
CA GLU A 107 4.79 -13.40 -6.36
C GLU A 107 4.43 -14.44 -7.44
N GLY A 108 5.41 -14.94 -8.22
CA GLY A 108 5.17 -15.87 -9.34
C GLY A 108 6.13 -17.05 -9.46
N ALA A 109 6.95 -17.34 -8.44
CA ALA A 109 7.80 -18.53 -8.46
C ALA A 109 6.96 -19.79 -8.14
N PRO A 110 6.90 -20.81 -9.00
CA PRO A 110 6.28 -22.08 -8.64
C PRO A 110 7.02 -22.68 -7.43
N GLU A 111 6.25 -23.27 -6.51
CA GLU A 111 6.70 -23.81 -5.20
C GLU A 111 7.96 -24.69 -5.28
N ASP A 112 8.22 -25.32 -6.43
CA ASP A 112 9.36 -26.21 -6.66
C ASP A 112 10.71 -25.49 -6.93
N THR A 113 10.76 -24.15 -6.97
CA THR A 113 11.99 -23.38 -7.26
C THR A 113 12.54 -22.55 -6.10
N VAL A 114 11.92 -22.62 -4.90
CA VAL A 114 12.52 -22.02 -3.70
C VAL A 114 13.72 -22.87 -3.29
N PRO A 115 14.95 -22.34 -3.25
CA PRO A 115 16.10 -23.11 -2.76
C PRO A 115 15.83 -23.49 -1.30
N THR A 116 15.73 -24.79 -1.02
CA THR A 116 15.51 -25.38 0.31
C THR A 116 16.68 -25.15 1.29
N GLN A 117 17.50 -24.13 1.09
CA GLN A 117 18.75 -23.89 1.81
C GLN A 117 18.63 -22.75 2.85
N VAL A 118 17.46 -22.59 3.48
CA VAL A 118 17.33 -21.84 4.74
C VAL A 118 16.52 -22.66 5.73
N ILE A 119 17.00 -23.87 6.04
CA ILE A 119 16.67 -24.50 7.31
C ILE A 119 17.72 -24.05 8.30
N VAL A 120 17.26 -23.26 9.28
CA VAL A 120 18.01 -22.85 10.47
C VAL A 120 18.68 -24.08 11.08
N ASN A 121 20.01 -24.07 11.13
CA ASN A 121 20.81 -25.08 11.83
C ASN A 121 20.44 -25.10 13.31
N GLY A 122 19.63 -26.10 13.70
CA GLY A 122 19.52 -26.60 15.06
C GLY A 122 20.35 -27.87 15.18
N GLU A 123 21.25 -27.90 16.16
CA GLU A 123 22.22 -28.96 16.43
C GLU A 123 21.60 -30.36 16.58
N GLY A 124 22.27 -31.40 16.07
CA GLY A 124 21.87 -32.79 16.29
C GLY A 124 22.71 -33.82 15.52
N SER A 125 23.82 -34.21 16.12
CA SER A 125 24.71 -35.36 15.85
C SER A 125 24.11 -36.61 15.15
N GLY A 126 24.87 -37.23 14.24
CA GLY A 126 24.69 -38.65 13.90
C GLY A 126 25.36 -39.13 12.61
N GLU A 127 26.48 -39.85 12.74
CA GLU A 127 27.26 -40.52 11.70
C GLU A 127 26.46 -41.51 10.82
N ARG A 128 26.76 -41.59 9.51
CA ARG A 128 27.28 -42.82 8.84
C ARG A 128 27.50 -42.68 7.32
N SER A 129 28.75 -42.93 6.95
CA SER A 129 29.27 -43.84 5.92
C SER A 129 28.94 -43.66 4.43
N VAL A 130 30.07 -43.47 3.73
CA VAL A 130 30.40 -43.54 2.30
C VAL A 130 30.37 -45.00 1.77
N GLU A 131 30.33 -45.12 0.43
CA GLU A 131 30.43 -46.28 -0.49
C GLU A 131 29.07 -46.58 -1.18
N ASP A 132 28.91 -46.68 -2.51
CA ASP A 132 29.86 -46.86 -3.59
C ASP A 132 29.20 -46.71 -5.00
N LEU A 133 30.02 -46.22 -5.95
CA LEU A 133 30.20 -46.66 -7.36
C LEU A 133 29.19 -46.36 -8.52
N ASN A 134 29.74 -45.56 -9.44
CA ASN A 134 29.88 -45.76 -10.91
C ASN A 134 28.67 -45.77 -11.86
N GLY A 135 28.57 -44.68 -12.65
CA GLY A 135 29.17 -44.65 -14.00
C GLY A 135 28.24 -44.96 -15.19
N CYS A 136 28.04 -43.97 -16.07
CA CYS A 136 28.14 -44.15 -17.53
C CYS A 136 28.15 -42.80 -18.26
N SER A 137 29.12 -42.71 -19.16
CA SER A 137 29.45 -41.63 -20.08
C SER A 137 28.64 -41.70 -21.37
N GLY A 138 28.42 -40.56 -22.05
CA GLY A 138 28.12 -40.55 -23.49
C GLY A 138 27.31 -39.39 -24.07
N GLY A 139 27.96 -38.24 -24.29
CA GLY A 139 28.05 -37.59 -25.61
C GLY A 139 26.89 -36.75 -26.19
N SER A 140 27.31 -35.55 -26.64
CA SER A 140 26.73 -34.68 -27.69
C SER A 140 25.55 -33.81 -27.22
N GLY A 141 25.55 -32.49 -27.30
CA GLY A 141 26.30 -31.56 -28.14
C GLY A 141 25.30 -30.58 -28.71
N ASP A 142 24.86 -29.60 -27.91
CA ASP A 142 24.13 -28.42 -28.38
C ASP A 142 24.48 -27.23 -27.49
N GLY A 143 24.81 -26.11 -28.14
CA GLY A 143 25.30 -24.90 -27.51
C GLY A 143 24.21 -24.20 -26.69
N GLN A 144 24.14 -24.51 -25.40
CA GLN A 144 23.60 -23.62 -24.40
C GLN A 144 24.74 -22.75 -23.88
N VAL A 145 24.57 -21.43 -23.99
CA VAL A 145 25.31 -20.46 -23.18
C VAL A 145 24.93 -20.79 -21.75
N ALA A 146 25.78 -21.57 -21.08
CA ALA A 146 25.67 -21.82 -19.67
C ALA A 146 25.83 -20.47 -18.97
N ASP A 147 24.71 -19.93 -18.47
CA ASP A 147 24.72 -19.03 -17.34
C ASP A 147 25.45 -19.79 -16.22
N THR A 148 26.76 -19.60 -16.11
CA THR A 148 27.51 -19.98 -14.92
C THR A 148 26.83 -19.25 -13.77
N GLU A 149 26.08 -19.98 -12.95
CA GLU A 149 25.60 -19.49 -11.68
C GLU A 149 26.81 -18.94 -10.92
N PRO A 150 26.72 -17.69 -10.40
CA PRO A 150 27.82 -17.12 -9.67
C PRO A 150 28.12 -18.04 -8.48
N GLU A 151 29.36 -18.52 -8.41
CA GLU A 151 29.88 -19.25 -7.27
C GLU A 151 29.54 -18.46 -5.99
N ASN A 152 29.04 -19.19 -5.01
CA ASN A 152 28.47 -18.72 -3.75
C ASN A 152 29.52 -18.00 -2.88
N GLU A 153 29.93 -16.80 -3.26
CA GLU A 153 30.51 -15.82 -2.35
C GLU A 153 29.39 -15.42 -1.39
N GLY A 154 29.55 -15.71 -0.09
CA GLY A 154 28.52 -15.62 0.95
C GLY A 154 27.96 -14.23 1.25
N GLY A 155 27.46 -13.53 0.24
CA GLY A 155 26.68 -12.31 0.35
C GLY A 155 25.22 -12.65 0.65
N THR A 156 24.67 -11.96 1.65
CA THR A 156 23.24 -12.02 1.95
C THR A 156 22.44 -11.47 0.77
N ASP A 157 21.54 -12.28 0.22
CA ASP A 157 20.65 -11.83 -0.85
C ASP A 157 19.65 -10.77 -0.34
N MET A 158 19.03 -10.04 -1.28
CA MET A 158 18.10 -8.97 -0.96
C MET A 158 16.89 -9.45 -0.15
N LEU A 159 16.40 -10.66 -0.42
CA LEU A 159 15.21 -11.19 0.22
C LEU A 159 15.47 -11.48 1.69
N THR A 160 16.58 -12.13 2.01
CA THR A 160 17.01 -12.44 3.37
C THR A 160 17.13 -11.17 4.21
N LEU A 161 17.59 -10.07 3.63
CA LEU A 161 17.62 -8.77 4.31
C LEU A 161 16.23 -8.17 4.54
N LEU A 162 15.30 -8.33 3.58
CA LEU A 162 13.95 -7.77 3.65
C LEU A 162 12.99 -8.60 4.53
N LEU A 163 13.18 -9.92 4.61
CA LEU A 163 12.39 -10.79 5.50
C LEU A 163 12.73 -10.61 6.97
N GLU A 164 13.81 -9.89 7.26
CA GLU A 164 14.31 -9.67 8.61
C GLU A 164 13.96 -8.22 9.03
N PRO A 165 12.88 -8.01 9.82
CA PRO A 165 12.34 -6.68 10.09
C PRO A 165 13.34 -5.72 10.70
N ARG A 166 14.31 -6.21 11.51
CA ARG A 166 15.32 -5.35 12.14
C ARG A 166 16.16 -4.53 11.16
N ASN A 167 16.23 -4.93 9.89
CA ASN A 167 17.03 -4.26 8.87
C ASN A 167 16.35 -3.05 8.23
N TRP A 168 15.03 -2.94 8.30
CA TRP A 168 14.27 -1.88 7.62
C TRP A 168 13.16 -1.25 8.46
N LEU A 169 12.63 -1.98 9.44
CA LEU A 169 11.48 -1.55 10.23
C LEU A 169 11.70 -0.20 10.93
N PRO A 170 12.84 0.06 11.62
CA PRO A 170 13.05 1.35 12.28
C PRO A 170 13.01 2.53 11.31
N GLN A 171 13.63 2.38 10.14
CA GLN A 171 13.67 3.40 9.09
C GLN A 171 12.30 3.58 8.44
N MET A 172 11.55 2.49 8.24
CA MET A 172 10.19 2.57 7.71
C MET A 172 9.26 3.30 8.67
N VAL A 173 9.30 2.96 9.97
CA VAL A 173 8.54 3.68 11.02
C VAL A 173 8.92 5.16 11.04
N PHE A 174 10.21 5.48 10.97
CA PHE A 174 10.69 6.85 10.92
C PHE A 174 10.17 7.61 9.68
N ILE A 175 10.27 7.03 8.49
CA ILE A 175 9.79 7.66 7.25
C ILE A 175 8.29 7.92 7.32
N LEU A 176 7.50 6.92 7.70
CA LEU A 176 6.04 7.04 7.78
C LEU A 176 5.59 8.04 8.86
N SER A 177 6.32 8.16 9.96
CA SER A 177 5.96 9.09 11.05
C SER A 177 6.42 10.54 10.83
N SER A 178 7.37 10.81 9.93
CA SER A 178 8.02 12.12 9.84
C SER A 178 8.13 12.72 8.44
N ALA A 179 7.92 11.96 7.38
CA ALA A 179 8.02 12.47 6.03
C ALA A 179 6.80 13.35 5.69
N THR A 180 7.07 14.55 5.17
CA THR A 180 6.06 15.44 4.56
C THR A 180 5.99 15.32 3.03
N ASN A 181 6.88 14.51 2.44
CA ASN A 181 6.88 14.29 1.01
C ASN A 181 5.85 13.22 0.65
N VAL A 182 4.74 13.63 0.03
CA VAL A 182 3.65 12.76 -0.42
C VAL A 182 4.14 11.61 -1.30
N GLY A 183 5.06 11.87 -2.23
CA GLY A 183 5.62 10.84 -3.12
C GLY A 183 6.38 9.76 -2.36
N LEU A 184 7.11 10.15 -1.32
CA LEU A 184 7.82 9.23 -0.43
C LEU A 184 6.82 8.40 0.38
N LEU A 185 5.83 9.02 1.02
CA LEU A 185 4.80 8.30 1.78
C LEU A 185 4.06 7.28 0.91
N CYS A 186 3.62 7.67 -0.29
CA CYS A 186 2.98 6.77 -1.25
C CYS A 186 3.88 5.57 -1.61
N SER A 187 5.15 5.84 -1.94
CA SER A 187 6.10 4.79 -2.34
C SER A 187 6.44 3.85 -1.18
N SER A 188 6.54 4.38 0.04
CA SER A 188 6.79 3.62 1.26
C SER A 188 5.61 2.72 1.61
N LEU A 189 4.38 3.23 1.56
CA LEU A 189 3.17 2.42 1.79
C LEU A 189 3.02 1.31 0.75
N GLU A 190 3.25 1.62 -0.53
CA GLU A 190 3.17 0.63 -1.60
C GLU A 190 4.23 -0.47 -1.45
N MET A 191 5.47 -0.12 -1.09
CA MET A 191 6.52 -1.11 -0.84
C MET A 191 6.20 -1.97 0.39
N LEU A 192 5.72 -1.34 1.48
CA LEU A 192 5.38 -2.03 2.72
C LEU A 192 4.20 -3.01 2.54
N ASP A 193 3.15 -2.61 1.84
CA ASP A 193 2.02 -3.51 1.50
C ASP A 193 2.51 -4.74 0.75
N TYR A 194 3.39 -4.54 -0.24
CA TYR A 194 3.94 -5.63 -1.05
C TYR A 194 4.85 -6.57 -0.23
N LEU A 195 5.69 -6.00 0.63
CA LEU A 195 6.56 -6.76 1.54
C LEU A 195 5.72 -7.62 2.50
N TYR A 196 4.69 -7.04 3.10
CA TYR A 196 3.85 -7.75 4.06
C TYR A 196 3.09 -8.93 3.42
N ARG A 197 2.58 -8.75 2.20
CA ARG A 197 1.94 -9.83 1.43
C ARG A 197 2.89 -11.01 1.22
N ILE A 198 4.15 -10.75 0.89
CA ILE A 198 5.16 -11.80 0.72
C ILE A 198 5.47 -12.49 2.05
N MET A 199 5.62 -11.72 3.14
CA MET A 199 5.89 -12.30 4.46
C MET A 199 4.74 -13.18 4.97
N LEU A 200 3.49 -12.78 4.73
CA LEU A 200 2.32 -13.62 5.01
C LEU A 200 2.34 -14.93 4.21
N ASN A 201 2.65 -14.85 2.92
CA ASN A 201 2.69 -16.02 2.04
C ASN A 201 3.82 -17.00 2.39
N GLN A 202 4.93 -16.52 2.96
CA GLN A 202 6.06 -17.35 3.36
C GLN A 202 5.92 -17.97 4.76
N TYR A 203 4.72 -17.86 5.38
CA TYR A 203 4.39 -18.42 6.70
C TYR A 203 5.31 -17.95 7.85
N THR A 204 6.05 -16.86 7.67
CA THR A 204 6.73 -16.19 8.77
C THR A 204 5.68 -15.41 9.55
N SER A 205 4.98 -16.08 10.47
CA SER A 205 4.03 -15.47 11.41
C SER A 205 4.73 -14.60 12.45
N ASP A 206 5.77 -13.87 12.06
CA ASP A 206 6.53 -13.05 12.97
C ASP A 206 5.75 -11.76 13.25
N SER A 207 5.12 -11.70 14.41
CA SER A 207 4.32 -10.58 14.89
C SER A 207 5.16 -9.31 15.14
N THR A 208 6.48 -9.39 14.95
CA THR A 208 7.46 -8.31 15.20
C THR A 208 7.24 -7.04 14.38
N ILE A 209 6.53 -7.12 13.24
CA ILE A 209 6.22 -5.93 12.42
C ILE A 209 5.01 -5.16 12.97
N CYS A 210 4.04 -5.87 13.55
CA CYS A 210 2.75 -5.32 13.94
C CYS A 210 2.84 -4.63 15.31
N THR A 211 3.73 -3.65 15.45
CA THR A 211 3.91 -2.92 16.70
C THR A 211 3.02 -1.68 16.77
N THR A 212 2.75 -1.21 17.98
CA THR A 212 1.99 0.03 18.22
C THR A 212 2.67 1.24 17.57
N GLU A 213 4.00 1.26 17.50
CA GLU A 213 4.77 2.31 16.82
C GLU A 213 4.57 2.29 15.30
N MET A 214 4.53 1.10 14.69
CA MET A 214 4.22 0.97 13.27
C MET A 214 2.80 1.43 12.96
N VAL A 215 1.82 1.05 13.78
CA VAL A 215 0.44 1.54 13.60
C VAL A 215 0.37 3.07 13.76
N ALA A 216 1.06 3.64 14.75
CA ALA A 216 1.14 5.08 14.94
C ALA A 216 1.70 5.77 13.68
N ALA A 217 2.78 5.22 13.11
CA ALA A 217 3.41 5.75 11.92
C ALA A 217 2.51 5.64 10.69
N LEU A 218 1.75 4.55 10.53
CA LEU A 218 0.75 4.40 9.47
C LEU A 218 -0.39 5.43 9.60
N VAL A 219 -0.84 5.70 10.83
CA VAL A 219 -1.88 6.70 11.11
C VAL A 219 -1.39 8.11 10.81
N GLU A 220 -0.16 8.45 11.19
CA GLU A 220 0.42 9.78 10.90
C GLU A 220 0.74 9.96 9.41
N ALA A 221 1.30 8.94 8.74
CA ALA A 221 1.50 8.94 7.29
C ALA A 221 0.19 9.21 6.55
N PHE A 222 -0.88 8.51 6.95
CA PHE A 222 -2.17 8.68 6.31
C PHE A 222 -2.76 10.06 6.59
N LYS A 223 -2.60 10.59 7.82
CA LYS A 223 -3.00 11.95 8.17
C LYS A 223 -2.36 12.98 7.25
N GLU A 224 -1.05 12.91 7.06
CA GLU A 224 -0.29 13.81 6.18
C GLU A 224 -0.71 13.67 4.71
N LEU A 225 -1.06 12.46 4.27
CA LEU A 225 -1.62 12.26 2.94
C LEU A 225 -3.01 12.90 2.79
N GLN A 226 -3.82 12.92 3.85
CA GLN A 226 -5.15 13.53 3.82
C GLN A 226 -5.11 15.06 3.82
N THR A 227 -4.20 15.69 4.55
CA THR A 227 -4.08 17.15 4.57
C THR A 227 -3.79 17.69 3.17
N GLU A 228 -2.93 17.02 2.41
CA GLU A 228 -2.64 17.38 1.01
C GLU A 228 -3.83 17.10 0.06
N LEU A 229 -4.64 16.06 0.34
CA LEU A 229 -5.85 15.74 -0.42
C LEU A 229 -6.97 16.77 -0.24
N GLU A 230 -7.07 17.40 0.93
CA GLU A 230 -8.10 18.41 1.24
C GLU A 230 -7.75 19.81 0.70
N VAL A 231 -6.46 20.13 0.53
CA VAL A 231 -5.98 21.45 0.12
C VAL A 231 -5.94 21.64 -1.40
N GLY A 232 -5.98 20.55 -2.18
CA GLY A 232 -5.95 20.60 -3.64
C GLY A 232 -7.28 21.02 -4.28
N GLU A 233 -7.46 22.31 -4.58
CA GLU A 233 -8.44 22.78 -5.57
C GLU A 233 -7.99 22.45 -7.02
N ASP A 234 -6.71 22.16 -7.23
CA ASP A 234 -6.11 21.80 -8.51
C ASP A 234 -5.93 20.26 -8.64
N ASP A 235 -6.24 19.74 -9.82
CA ASP A 235 -6.25 18.33 -10.27
C ASP A 235 -4.94 17.52 -10.08
N THR A 236 -3.96 17.97 -9.28
CA THR A 236 -2.64 17.31 -9.14
C THR A 236 -2.71 15.95 -8.43
N PHE A 237 -3.73 15.69 -7.59
CA PHE A 237 -3.99 14.39 -6.99
C PHE A 237 -5.30 13.80 -7.48
N SER A 238 -5.25 13.03 -8.57
CA SER A 238 -6.43 12.37 -9.12
C SER A 238 -7.09 11.45 -8.08
N SER A 239 -8.42 11.33 -8.12
CA SER A 239 -9.19 10.36 -7.32
C SER A 239 -8.61 8.93 -7.41
N SER A 240 -8.00 8.59 -8.53
CA SER A 240 -7.35 7.29 -8.74
C SER A 240 -6.08 7.08 -7.89
N THR A 241 -5.27 8.12 -7.68
CA THR A 241 -4.07 8.04 -6.84
C THR A 241 -4.44 7.95 -5.37
N SER A 242 -5.43 8.75 -4.94
CA SER A 242 -5.98 8.70 -3.57
C SER A 242 -6.52 7.32 -3.22
N ASN A 243 -7.29 6.72 -4.12
CA ASN A 243 -7.83 5.37 -3.92
C ASN A 243 -6.72 4.32 -3.85
N LYS A 244 -5.66 4.41 -4.67
CA LYS A 244 -4.52 3.47 -4.60
C LYS A 244 -3.79 3.54 -3.27
N VAL A 245 -3.52 4.76 -2.79
CA VAL A 245 -2.82 4.96 -1.51
C VAL A 245 -3.67 4.47 -0.34
N LEU A 246 -4.97 4.80 -0.34
CA LEU A 246 -5.94 4.26 0.61
C LEU A 246 -5.99 2.73 0.58
N LEU A 247 -5.94 2.12 -0.61
CA LEU A 247 -5.90 0.67 -0.75
C LEU A 247 -4.65 0.04 -0.12
N HIS A 248 -3.46 0.59 -0.36
CA HIS A 248 -2.24 0.09 0.27
C HIS A 248 -2.30 0.23 1.80
N TRP A 249 -2.72 1.39 2.30
CA TRP A 249 -2.88 1.63 3.74
C TRP A 249 -3.90 0.67 4.37
N LEU A 250 -5.08 0.51 3.76
CA LEU A 250 -6.10 -0.43 4.22
C LEU A 250 -5.65 -1.87 4.13
N SER A 251 -4.93 -2.25 3.07
CA SER A 251 -4.40 -3.60 2.88
C SER A 251 -3.44 -3.96 4.01
N ILE A 252 -2.54 -3.04 4.39
CA ILE A 252 -1.62 -3.25 5.52
C ILE A 252 -2.39 -3.41 6.84
N ILE A 253 -3.32 -2.51 7.14
CA ILE A 253 -4.11 -2.56 8.38
C ILE A 253 -5.00 -3.80 8.44
N THR A 254 -5.60 -4.18 7.32
CA THR A 254 -6.38 -5.42 7.19
C THR A 254 -5.52 -6.62 7.50
N SER A 255 -4.31 -6.66 6.96
CA SER A 255 -3.37 -7.74 7.20
C SER A 255 -2.94 -7.80 8.67
N PHE A 256 -2.70 -6.66 9.33
CA PHE A 256 -2.42 -6.61 10.77
C PHE A 256 -3.61 -7.12 11.61
N SER A 257 -4.83 -6.84 11.17
CA SER A 257 -6.07 -7.26 11.84
C SER A 257 -6.30 -8.77 11.87
N GLN A 258 -5.52 -9.54 11.09
CA GLN A 258 -5.60 -11.01 11.05
C GLN A 258 -4.80 -11.67 12.19
N THR A 259 -4.01 -10.91 12.95
CA THR A 259 -3.18 -11.42 14.06
C THR A 259 -3.62 -10.82 15.40
N PRO A 260 -3.61 -11.60 16.51
CA PRO A 260 -3.99 -11.07 17.83
C PRO A 260 -3.17 -9.85 18.26
N GLU A 261 -1.85 -9.88 18.04
CA GLU A 261 -0.93 -8.78 18.36
C GLU A 261 -1.24 -7.53 17.53
N GLY A 262 -1.49 -7.72 16.23
CA GLY A 262 -1.89 -6.63 15.34
C GLY A 262 -3.23 -6.02 15.72
N VAL A 263 -4.22 -6.82 16.11
CA VAL A 263 -5.51 -6.28 16.60
C VAL A 263 -5.30 -5.45 17.86
N ILE A 264 -4.46 -5.87 18.81
CA ILE A 264 -4.13 -5.10 20.02
C ILE A 264 -3.46 -3.77 19.64
N ALA A 265 -2.47 -3.80 18.75
CA ALA A 265 -1.77 -2.60 18.28
C ALA A 265 -2.73 -1.62 17.58
N LEU A 266 -3.58 -2.13 16.67
CA LEU A 266 -4.57 -1.33 15.96
C LEU A 266 -5.64 -0.75 16.88
N SER A 267 -6.06 -1.49 17.92
CA SER A 267 -7.05 -1.03 18.89
C SER A 267 -6.59 0.19 19.68
N SER A 268 -5.28 0.44 19.76
CA SER A 268 -4.73 1.65 20.38
C SER A 268 -5.01 2.92 19.57
N TYR A 269 -5.39 2.78 18.29
CA TYR A 269 -5.68 3.86 17.34
C TYR A 269 -7.05 3.69 16.65
N ASP A 270 -7.95 2.93 17.27
CA ASP A 270 -9.29 2.60 16.76
C ASP A 270 -10.09 3.83 16.31
N ASN A 271 -10.03 4.92 17.08
CA ASN A 271 -10.75 6.17 16.81
C ASN A 271 -10.24 6.84 15.53
N SER A 272 -8.92 7.03 15.41
CA SER A 272 -8.31 7.64 14.23
C SER A 272 -8.55 6.81 12.97
N ILE A 273 -8.38 5.49 13.07
CA ILE A 273 -8.65 4.57 11.95
C ILE A 273 -10.13 4.65 11.56
N SER A 274 -11.04 4.63 12.54
CA SER A 274 -12.48 4.75 12.29
C SER A 274 -12.88 6.08 11.66
N ASP A 275 -12.24 7.19 12.05
CA ASP A 275 -12.46 8.50 11.46
C ASP A 275 -12.05 8.52 9.98
N TYR A 276 -10.88 7.95 9.65
CA TYR A 276 -10.44 7.82 8.26
C TYR A 276 -11.34 6.90 7.43
N LEU A 277 -11.75 5.76 7.99
CA LEU A 277 -12.73 4.88 7.35
C LEU A 277 -14.05 5.62 7.10
N CYS A 278 -14.55 6.36 8.09
CA CYS A 278 -15.75 7.17 7.93
C CYS A 278 -15.60 8.20 6.80
N MET A 279 -14.44 8.86 6.73
CA MET A 279 -14.20 9.90 5.74
C MET A 279 -14.25 9.37 4.30
N HIS A 280 -13.77 8.14 4.07
CA HIS A 280 -13.68 7.52 2.75
C HIS A 280 -14.88 6.65 2.37
N LEU A 281 -15.54 6.01 3.34
CA LEU A 281 -16.77 5.25 3.15
C LEU A 281 -17.99 6.20 3.08
N ARG A 282 -18.07 6.97 2.00
CA ARG A 282 -19.20 7.87 1.71
C ARG A 282 -20.19 7.19 0.77
N PRO A 283 -21.41 6.86 1.22
CA PRO A 283 -22.42 6.20 0.40
C PRO A 283 -22.74 6.97 -0.89
N GLU A 284 -22.65 8.30 -0.85
CA GLU A 284 -22.96 9.19 -1.97
C GLU A 284 -21.98 9.00 -3.14
N ARG A 285 -20.71 8.67 -2.84
CA ARG A 285 -19.67 8.42 -3.84
C ARG A 285 -19.82 7.05 -4.53
N MET A 286 -20.62 6.14 -3.97
CA MET A 286 -20.75 4.74 -4.41
C MET A 286 -22.01 4.49 -5.27
N SER A 287 -22.67 5.55 -5.71
CA SER A 287 -24.07 5.53 -6.17
C SER A 287 -24.31 5.04 -7.61
N HIS A 288 -23.31 4.95 -8.50
CA HIS A 288 -23.56 4.52 -9.90
C HIS A 288 -22.88 3.20 -10.29
N HIS A 289 -21.57 3.05 -10.12
CA HIS A 289 -20.87 1.77 -10.29
C HIS A 289 -19.72 1.68 -9.30
N LEU A 290 -19.66 0.58 -8.53
CA LEU A 290 -18.49 0.29 -7.72
C LEU A 290 -17.34 -0.09 -8.65
N SER A 291 -16.23 0.64 -8.55
CA SER A 291 -14.97 0.22 -9.16
C SER A 291 -14.39 -0.96 -8.39
N SER A 292 -13.48 -1.73 -9.01
CA SER A 292 -12.74 -2.79 -8.30
C SER A 292 -12.02 -2.26 -7.05
N SER A 293 -11.53 -1.02 -7.09
CA SER A 293 -10.96 -0.36 -5.91
C SER A 293 -11.98 -0.12 -4.80
N ASP A 294 -13.21 0.29 -5.13
CA ASP A 294 -14.26 0.54 -4.13
C ASP A 294 -14.65 -0.78 -3.44
N VAL A 295 -14.78 -1.85 -4.22
CA VAL A 295 -15.03 -3.20 -3.69
C VAL A 295 -13.96 -3.57 -2.67
N GLN A 296 -12.68 -3.45 -3.03
CA GLN A 296 -11.59 -3.83 -2.14
C GLN A 296 -11.51 -2.92 -0.89
N ILE A 297 -11.77 -1.62 -1.03
CA ILE A 297 -11.85 -0.68 0.10
C ILE A 297 -12.94 -1.13 1.09
N ILE A 298 -14.14 -1.44 0.59
CA ILE A 298 -15.27 -1.86 1.43
C ILE A 298 -14.94 -3.18 2.13
N MET A 299 -14.43 -4.18 1.39
CA MET A 299 -14.08 -5.49 1.94
C MET A 299 -13.00 -5.40 3.02
N ASN A 300 -11.93 -4.64 2.77
CA ASN A 300 -10.87 -4.39 3.74
C ASN A 300 -11.43 -3.67 4.98
N ALA A 301 -12.25 -2.64 4.79
CA ALA A 301 -12.87 -1.93 5.90
C ALA A 301 -13.77 -2.84 6.74
N CYS A 302 -14.57 -3.73 6.11
CA CYS A 302 -15.38 -4.70 6.84
C CYS A 302 -14.53 -5.63 7.71
N GLN A 303 -13.39 -6.11 7.20
CA GLN A 303 -12.49 -6.98 7.95
C GLN A 303 -11.89 -6.24 9.16
N VAL A 304 -11.36 -5.03 8.95
CA VAL A 304 -10.77 -4.21 10.02
C VAL A 304 -11.78 -3.90 11.12
N VAL A 305 -12.99 -3.48 10.75
CA VAL A 305 -14.05 -3.17 11.74
C VAL A 305 -14.51 -4.43 12.46
N THR A 306 -14.59 -5.57 11.78
CA THR A 306 -14.90 -6.86 12.42
C THR A 306 -13.85 -7.21 13.48
N ALA A 307 -12.57 -7.02 13.18
CA ALA A 307 -11.49 -7.24 14.14
C ALA A 307 -11.62 -6.33 15.37
N PHE A 308 -12.02 -5.07 15.19
CA PHE A 308 -12.25 -4.13 16.29
C PHE A 308 -13.46 -4.49 17.16
N LEU A 309 -14.50 -5.10 16.58
CA LEU A 309 -15.67 -5.56 17.34
C LEU A 309 -15.31 -6.61 18.38
N HIS A 310 -14.37 -7.50 18.08
CA HIS A 310 -13.89 -8.50 19.03
C HIS A 310 -13.26 -7.89 20.30
N ASN A 311 -12.73 -6.67 20.20
CA ASN A 311 -12.16 -5.92 21.33
C ASN A 311 -13.15 -4.93 21.97
N ASN A 312 -14.43 -4.96 21.59
CA ASN A 312 -15.47 -4.02 22.06
C ASN A 312 -15.20 -2.54 21.73
N THR A 313 -14.28 -2.27 20.81
CA THR A 313 -13.84 -0.95 20.36
C THR A 313 -14.48 -0.65 19.01
N PHE A 314 -15.75 -0.26 18.94
CA PHE A 314 -16.35 0.10 17.65
C PHE A 314 -17.17 1.38 17.74
N ARG A 315 -17.13 2.14 16.64
CA ARG A 315 -17.89 3.38 16.51
C ARG A 315 -19.21 3.14 15.79
N ILE A 316 -20.26 3.72 16.34
CA ILE A 316 -21.61 3.60 15.78
C ILE A 316 -21.74 4.34 14.43
N ASP A 317 -20.91 5.36 14.18
CA ASP A 317 -20.93 6.10 12.91
C ASP A 317 -20.48 5.26 11.72
N LEU A 318 -19.65 4.24 11.95
CA LEU A 318 -19.31 3.27 10.91
C LEU A 318 -20.52 2.40 10.56
N PHE A 319 -21.32 2.01 11.55
CA PHE A 319 -22.53 1.23 11.32
C PHE A 319 -23.50 1.97 10.40
N SER A 320 -23.77 3.26 10.66
CA SER A 320 -24.67 4.06 9.81
C SER A 320 -24.19 4.12 8.36
N ARG A 321 -22.88 4.26 8.14
CA ARG A 321 -22.26 4.27 6.81
C ARG A 321 -22.39 2.93 6.10
N PHE A 322 -22.07 1.83 6.77
CA PHE A 322 -22.21 0.49 6.18
C PHE A 322 -23.65 0.15 5.85
N VAL A 323 -24.61 0.51 6.71
CA VAL A 323 -26.04 0.34 6.43
C VAL A 323 -26.48 1.16 5.22
N ALA A 324 -26.02 2.40 5.09
CA ALA A 324 -26.32 3.22 3.91
C ALA A 324 -25.68 2.68 2.62
N ILE A 325 -24.44 2.18 2.69
CA ILE A 325 -23.79 1.50 1.56
C ILE A 325 -24.58 0.25 1.17
N LEU A 326 -25.00 -0.57 2.15
CA LEU A 326 -25.79 -1.77 1.93
C LEU A 326 -27.13 -1.46 1.26
N GLY A 327 -27.84 -0.42 1.72
CA GLY A 327 -29.06 0.07 1.09
C GLY A 327 -28.84 0.46 -0.37
N ASN A 328 -27.84 1.31 -0.64
CA ASN A 328 -27.50 1.77 -1.99
C ASN A 328 -27.12 0.63 -2.94
N ILE A 329 -26.48 -0.43 -2.46
CA ILE A 329 -26.15 -1.61 -3.27
C ILE A 329 -27.40 -2.46 -3.51
N THR A 330 -28.23 -2.67 -2.48
CA THR A 330 -29.43 -3.53 -2.56
C THR A 330 -30.52 -2.94 -3.45
N ASP A 331 -30.76 -1.63 -3.38
CA ASP A 331 -31.73 -0.94 -4.25
C ASP A 331 -31.44 -1.19 -5.74
N LYS A 332 -30.15 -1.18 -6.12
CA LYS A 332 -29.73 -1.46 -7.50
C LYS A 332 -30.03 -2.88 -7.95
N PHE A 333 -30.00 -3.86 -7.04
CA PHE A 333 -30.36 -5.24 -7.37
C PHE A 333 -31.85 -5.38 -7.64
N CYS A 334 -32.69 -4.65 -6.91
CA CYS A 334 -34.13 -4.63 -7.14
C CYS A 334 -34.48 -4.03 -8.50
N ASP A 335 -33.87 -2.90 -8.88
CA ASP A 335 -34.18 -2.22 -10.15
C ASP A 335 -33.77 -3.03 -11.38
N LYS A 336 -32.62 -3.72 -11.34
CA LYS A 336 -32.13 -4.54 -12.47
C LYS A 336 -32.93 -5.82 -12.68
N GLY A 337 -33.61 -6.32 -11.65
CA GLY A 337 -34.42 -7.54 -11.73
C GLY A 337 -35.61 -7.42 -12.69
N GLU A 338 -36.13 -6.20 -12.90
CA GLU A 338 -37.24 -5.95 -13.82
C GLU A 338 -36.80 -5.76 -15.28
N GLU A 339 -35.62 -5.19 -15.53
CA GLU A 339 -35.14 -4.89 -16.89
C GLU A 339 -34.65 -6.12 -17.66
N VAL A 340 -34.05 -7.10 -16.97
CA VAL A 340 -33.43 -8.29 -17.59
C VAL A 340 -34.44 -9.24 -18.24
N ALA A 341 -35.74 -9.13 -17.90
CA ALA A 341 -36.79 -9.96 -18.50
C ALA A 341 -37.07 -9.68 -19.99
N THR A 342 -36.41 -8.69 -20.62
CA THR A 342 -36.70 -8.23 -21.98
C THR A 342 -35.55 -8.28 -23.01
N ARG A 343 -34.34 -8.75 -22.65
CA ARG A 343 -33.18 -8.72 -23.58
C ARG A 343 -32.99 -10.00 -24.41
N SER A 344 -32.71 -9.80 -25.70
CA SER A 344 -32.51 -10.84 -26.72
C SER A 344 -31.07 -11.36 -26.78
N SER A 345 -30.91 -12.57 -27.33
CA SER A 345 -29.78 -13.50 -27.30
C SER A 345 -28.43 -13.09 -27.93
N PHE A 346 -28.05 -11.80 -27.97
CA PHE A 346 -26.83 -11.34 -28.67
C PHE A 346 -25.67 -10.88 -27.76
N GLU A 347 -25.74 -11.06 -26.43
CA GLU A 347 -24.79 -10.41 -25.47
C GLU A 347 -23.87 -11.38 -24.67
N ARG A 348 -23.39 -12.49 -25.26
CA ARG A 348 -22.63 -13.51 -24.50
C ARG A 348 -21.27 -13.08 -23.92
N GLU A 349 -20.65 -12.04 -24.44
CA GLU A 349 -19.34 -11.56 -23.95
C GLU A 349 -19.53 -10.47 -22.86
N ASP A 350 -20.59 -9.67 -22.97
CA ASP A 350 -21.06 -8.79 -21.89
C ASP A 350 -21.60 -9.59 -20.69
N GLU A 351 -22.22 -10.75 -20.92
CA GLU A 351 -22.68 -11.65 -19.86
C GLU A 351 -21.56 -12.09 -18.91
N ARG A 352 -20.35 -12.37 -19.42
CA ARG A 352 -19.24 -12.83 -18.55
C ARG A 352 -18.69 -11.71 -17.66
N ASN A 353 -18.51 -10.52 -18.21
CA ASN A 353 -18.08 -9.34 -17.44
C ASN A 353 -19.17 -8.89 -16.46
N GLN A 354 -20.45 -9.03 -16.83
CA GLN A 354 -21.57 -8.79 -15.92
C GLN A 354 -21.64 -9.82 -14.79
N GLU A 355 -21.32 -11.09 -15.06
CA GLU A 355 -21.32 -12.15 -14.04
C GLU A 355 -20.19 -11.97 -13.02
N GLU A 356 -18.97 -11.67 -13.46
CA GLU A 356 -17.85 -11.36 -12.56
C GLU A 356 -18.16 -10.13 -11.68
N LYS A 357 -18.82 -9.13 -12.26
CA LYS A 357 -19.33 -7.97 -11.52
C LYS A 357 -20.43 -8.34 -10.52
N ARG A 358 -21.36 -9.22 -10.88
CA ARG A 358 -22.42 -9.68 -9.97
C ARG A 358 -21.87 -10.49 -8.81
N MET A 359 -20.85 -11.32 -9.05
CA MET A 359 -20.17 -12.07 -7.99
C MET A 359 -19.54 -11.13 -6.97
N SER A 360 -18.79 -10.11 -7.42
CA SER A 360 -18.19 -9.13 -6.51
C SER A 360 -19.23 -8.31 -5.74
N GLU A 361 -20.35 -7.89 -6.37
CA GLU A 361 -21.42 -7.17 -5.67
C GLU A 361 -22.11 -8.04 -4.60
N SER A 362 -22.34 -9.34 -4.88
CA SER A 362 -22.93 -10.28 -3.90
C SER A 362 -22.00 -10.56 -2.71
N GLU A 363 -20.70 -10.67 -2.95
CA GLU A 363 -19.69 -10.85 -1.89
C GLU A 363 -19.66 -9.66 -0.94
N ILE A 364 -19.73 -8.43 -1.49
CA ILE A 364 -19.79 -7.20 -0.70
C ILE A 364 -21.05 -7.15 0.16
N VAL A 365 -22.22 -7.46 -0.42
CA VAL A 365 -23.49 -7.49 0.31
C VAL A 365 -23.38 -8.46 1.49
N CYS A 366 -22.88 -9.68 1.25
CA CYS A 366 -22.67 -10.67 2.29
C CYS A 366 -21.72 -10.18 3.39
N ALA A 367 -20.60 -9.56 3.02
CA ALA A 367 -19.63 -9.03 3.96
C ALA A 367 -20.19 -7.90 4.83
N ILE A 368 -20.91 -6.94 4.23
CA ILE A 368 -21.53 -5.83 4.97
C ILE A 368 -22.67 -6.36 5.87
N GLU A 369 -23.49 -7.28 5.39
CA GLU A 369 -24.54 -7.92 6.20
C GLU A 369 -23.95 -8.63 7.41
N HIS A 370 -22.91 -9.44 7.19
CA HIS A 370 -22.21 -10.12 8.25
C HIS A 370 -21.64 -9.14 9.29
N LEU A 371 -21.03 -8.05 8.82
CA LEU A 371 -20.53 -6.98 9.69
C LEU A 371 -21.68 -6.35 10.50
N CYS A 372 -22.75 -5.89 9.86
CA CYS A 372 -23.89 -5.25 10.51
C CYS A 372 -24.51 -6.16 11.59
N VAL A 373 -24.68 -7.45 11.28
CA VAL A 373 -25.19 -8.45 12.23
C VAL A 373 -24.24 -8.61 13.41
N THR A 374 -22.94 -8.68 13.15
CA THR A 374 -21.92 -8.81 14.20
C THR A 374 -21.89 -7.57 15.09
N MET A 375 -22.02 -6.36 14.53
CA MET A 375 -22.12 -5.11 15.28
C MET A 375 -23.34 -5.11 16.21
N VAL A 376 -24.52 -5.47 15.69
CA VAL A 376 -25.75 -5.52 16.49
C VAL A 376 -25.63 -6.54 17.61
N ARG A 377 -25.09 -7.74 17.34
CA ARG A 377 -24.83 -8.75 18.37
C ARG A 377 -23.90 -8.23 19.46
N CYS A 378 -22.76 -7.64 19.08
CA CYS A 378 -21.82 -7.05 20.04
C CYS A 378 -22.49 -5.98 20.93
N VAL A 379 -23.36 -5.12 20.36
CA VAL A 379 -24.13 -4.15 21.16
C VAL A 379 -25.06 -4.86 22.14
N LEU A 380 -25.83 -5.83 21.68
CA LEU A 380 -26.82 -6.54 22.49
C LEU A 380 -26.16 -7.33 23.62
N ASP A 381 -25.09 -8.05 23.32
CA ASP A 381 -24.36 -8.92 24.24
C ASP A 381 -23.54 -8.14 25.27
N SER A 382 -23.04 -6.94 24.92
CA SER A 382 -22.24 -6.11 25.84
C SER A 382 -23.00 -5.66 27.09
N GLY A 383 -24.33 -5.60 27.03
CA GLY A 383 -25.16 -5.00 28.08
C GLY A 383 -24.95 -3.49 28.26
N ASP A 384 -24.16 -2.83 27.41
CA ASP A 384 -23.90 -1.40 27.47
C ASP A 384 -25.09 -0.60 26.94
N GLU A 385 -25.86 -0.05 27.87
CA GLU A 385 -27.06 0.74 27.55
C GLU A 385 -26.73 2.02 26.74
N THR A 386 -25.51 2.55 26.83
CA THR A 386 -25.08 3.69 26.02
C THR A 386 -24.94 3.28 24.56
N LYS A 387 -24.31 2.12 24.30
CA LYS A 387 -24.21 1.55 22.94
C LYS A 387 -25.58 1.19 22.38
N ARG A 388 -26.49 0.65 23.21
CA ARG A 388 -27.87 0.35 22.79
C ARG A 388 -28.65 1.60 22.41
N ARG A 389 -28.56 2.68 23.19
CA ARG A 389 -29.19 3.97 22.85
C ARG A 389 -28.59 4.57 21.58
N ALA A 390 -27.28 4.49 21.41
CA ALA A 390 -26.60 4.95 20.20
C ALA A 390 -27.03 4.16 18.96
N LEU A 391 -27.10 2.83 19.06
CA LEU A 391 -27.64 1.98 17.99
C LEU A 391 -29.10 2.32 17.67
N SER A 392 -29.95 2.48 18.68
CA SER A 392 -31.34 2.89 18.48
C SER A 392 -31.46 4.26 17.81
N ALA A 393 -30.60 5.23 18.18
CA ALA A 393 -30.55 6.54 17.53
C ALA A 393 -30.17 6.43 16.05
N VAL A 394 -29.14 5.64 15.72
CA VAL A 394 -28.74 5.41 14.32
C VAL A 394 -29.84 4.71 13.53
N MET A 395 -30.49 3.69 14.09
CA MET A 395 -31.60 3.01 13.42
C MET A 395 -32.78 3.98 13.16
N LYS A 396 -33.02 4.97 14.03
CA LYS A 396 -34.04 6.00 13.79
C LYS A 396 -33.69 6.98 12.67
N GLU A 397 -32.40 7.15 12.37
CA GLU A 397 -31.93 7.98 11.25
C GLU A 397 -31.88 7.19 9.93
N CYS A 398 -31.96 5.86 9.97
CA CYS A 398 -32.02 5.02 8.79
C CYS A 398 -33.34 5.21 8.01
N THR A 399 -33.27 5.14 6.68
CA THR A 399 -34.47 5.14 5.84
C THR A 399 -35.28 3.86 6.07
N PRO A 400 -36.60 3.85 5.76
CA PRO A 400 -37.39 2.62 5.86
C PRO A 400 -36.80 1.46 5.05
N HIS A 401 -36.16 1.75 3.92
CA HIS A 401 -35.47 0.74 3.11
C HIS A 401 -34.26 0.16 3.85
N HIS A 402 -33.39 1.00 4.43
CA HIS A 402 -32.25 0.56 5.23
C HIS A 402 -32.68 -0.37 6.38
N LEU A 403 -33.76 -0.01 7.09
CA LEU A 403 -34.31 -0.82 8.17
C LEU A 403 -34.78 -2.19 7.69
N LEU A 404 -35.46 -2.26 6.54
CA LEU A 404 -35.91 -3.54 5.95
C LEU A 404 -34.74 -4.43 5.56
N VAL A 405 -33.68 -3.87 4.97
CA VAL A 405 -32.49 -4.63 4.59
C VAL A 405 -31.74 -5.14 5.83
N CYS A 406 -31.54 -4.29 6.83
CA CYS A 406 -30.95 -4.70 8.10
C CYS A 406 -31.76 -5.78 8.80
N GLU A 407 -33.09 -5.65 8.86
CA GLU A 407 -33.97 -6.64 9.46
C GLU A 407 -33.90 -7.97 8.70
N ALA A 408 -33.89 -7.95 7.36
CA ALA A 408 -33.75 -9.14 6.54
C ALA A 408 -32.39 -9.83 6.76
N ALA A 409 -31.31 -9.05 6.92
CA ALA A 409 -29.99 -9.59 7.25
C ALA A 409 -29.97 -10.24 8.66
N LEU A 410 -30.50 -9.54 9.68
CA LEU A 410 -30.59 -10.06 11.04
C LEU A 410 -31.40 -11.36 11.10
N ARG A 411 -32.55 -11.42 10.43
CA ARG A 411 -33.38 -12.64 10.33
C ARG A 411 -32.64 -13.79 9.65
N ARG A 412 -31.95 -13.54 8.54
CA ARG A 412 -31.15 -14.58 7.84
C ARG A 412 -30.06 -15.18 8.72
N HIS A 413 -29.48 -14.37 9.61
CA HIS A 413 -28.48 -14.82 10.56
C HIS A 413 -29.05 -15.31 11.90
N GLY A 414 -30.37 -15.37 12.06
CA GLY A 414 -31.03 -15.86 13.29
C GLY A 414 -30.88 -14.93 14.49
N VAL A 415 -30.75 -13.62 14.27
CA VAL A 415 -30.77 -12.62 15.35
C VAL A 415 -32.20 -12.11 15.54
N GLU A 416 -32.82 -12.51 16.64
CA GLU A 416 -34.10 -11.94 17.07
C GLU A 416 -33.84 -10.62 17.79
N LEU A 417 -34.45 -9.55 17.31
CA LEU A 417 -34.40 -8.27 17.98
C LEU A 417 -35.36 -8.26 19.17
N PRO A 418 -34.98 -7.66 20.32
CA PRO A 418 -35.82 -7.63 21.50
C PRO A 418 -37.03 -6.70 21.27
N GLY A 419 -38.13 -7.26 20.76
CA GLY A 419 -39.45 -6.63 20.61
C GLY A 419 -39.59 -5.72 19.37
N GLU A 420 -40.79 -5.68 18.80
CA GLU A 420 -41.15 -4.81 17.65
C GLU A 420 -40.93 -3.30 17.93
N ASP A 421 -40.87 -2.92 19.22
CA ASP A 421 -40.71 -1.53 19.68
C ASP A 421 -39.26 -1.04 19.77
N CYS A 422 -38.24 -1.91 19.60
CA CYS A 422 -36.84 -1.46 19.68
C CYS A 422 -36.33 -0.80 18.39
N LEU A 423 -36.92 -1.15 17.24
CA LEU A 423 -36.54 -0.63 15.93
C LEU A 423 -37.49 0.45 15.37
N ARG A 424 -38.76 0.45 15.78
CA ARG A 424 -39.73 1.51 15.48
C ARG A 424 -39.58 2.66 16.47
#